data_AF-A0A1D2TVL3-F1
#
_entry.id   AF-A0A1D2TVL3-F1
#
_cell.length_a   1.000
_cell.length_b   1.000
_cell.length_c   1.000
_cell.angle_alpha   90.00
_cell.angle_beta   90.00
_cell.angle_gamma   90.00
#
_symmetry.space_group_name_H-M   'P 1'
#
loop_
_entity.id
_entity.type
_entity.pdbx_description
1 polymer ?
#
loop_
_entity_poly.entity_id
_entity_poly.type
_entity_poly.pdbx_seq_one_letter_code
_entity_poly.pdbx_strand_id
1 'polypeptide(L)'
;MNSMKSTPFLAGVAAALLLSACDQPAPWARAAAAPQPSQAVRNERAQAVAWNEGAGRFELRGAPLRTGRIWTFDGATDGFVLAGGEVLPSTPAGLEVRNLGPDAALRSPKGLALDGGRYSLVLVRLTRTRAGAEWDGDLFYSTQAHGETGGFRAKPADGGDPAPGETVVLVYDMANLKAGGDDWIASLIDQIRLDTDDASGGAFVVHQVAVTENPGAAALAQSPLRTARIADR
;
A
#
# COMPACT_ATOMS: atom_id res chain seq x y z
N MET A 1 12.48 93.62 10.74
CA MET A 1 12.48 92.14 10.85
C MET A 1 12.62 91.55 9.46
N ASN A 2 13.34 90.43 9.35
CA ASN A 2 13.67 89.62 8.17
C ASN A 2 14.95 89.99 7.40
N SER A 3 16.03 89.29 7.76
CA SER A 3 17.31 89.24 7.04
C SER A 3 17.38 88.01 6.13
N MET A 4 18.07 88.19 5.01
CA MET A 4 18.18 87.29 3.85
C MET A 4 19.41 86.35 3.95
N LYS A 5 19.19 85.09 3.53
CA LYS A 5 20.06 84.20 2.70
C LYS A 5 21.54 83.98 3.06
N SER A 6 21.91 82.69 3.28
CA SER A 6 22.77 81.87 2.41
C SER A 6 23.44 80.70 3.17
N THR A 7 23.27 79.48 2.64
CA THR A 7 24.00 78.19 2.81
C THR A 7 25.54 78.31 2.63
N PRO A 8 26.43 77.28 2.87
CA PRO A 8 26.23 75.80 2.83
C PRO A 8 27.12 74.92 3.80
N PHE A 9 27.07 73.59 3.58
CA PHE A 9 28.04 72.51 3.94
C PHE A 9 27.99 71.86 5.34
N LEU A 10 27.59 70.58 5.43
CA LEU A 10 28.49 69.41 5.44
C LEU A 10 27.75 68.08 5.69
N ALA A 11 28.27 67.03 5.07
CA ALA A 11 27.84 65.65 5.04
C ALA A 11 27.85 64.93 6.40
N GLY A 12 27.04 63.87 6.54
CA GLY A 12 27.12 62.97 7.70
C GLY A 12 26.12 61.81 7.71
N VAL A 13 26.34 60.84 6.82
CA VAL A 13 26.03 59.39 6.93
C VAL A 13 24.72 58.94 7.59
N ALA A 14 23.82 58.43 6.75
CA ALA A 14 22.76 57.51 7.14
C ALA A 14 23.33 56.15 7.56
N ALA A 15 22.96 55.67 8.74
CA ALA A 15 23.12 54.26 9.13
C ALA A 15 21.73 53.68 9.35
N ALA A 16 21.10 53.21 8.27
CA ALA A 16 19.95 52.33 8.35
C ALA A 16 20.48 50.91 8.64
N LEU A 17 20.21 50.41 9.85
CA LEU A 17 20.44 49.00 10.20
C LEU A 17 19.46 48.14 9.38
N LEU A 18 19.96 47.53 8.31
CA LEU A 18 19.27 46.47 7.59
C LEU A 18 19.36 45.19 8.45
N LEU A 19 18.26 44.83 9.11
CA LEU A 19 18.01 43.48 9.62
C LEU A 19 17.75 42.55 8.43
N SER A 20 18.80 42.09 7.74
CA SER A 20 18.69 40.93 6.86
C SER A 20 19.07 39.67 7.65
N ALA A 21 18.19 39.27 8.56
CA ALA A 21 18.27 37.97 9.21
C ALA A 21 17.52 36.94 8.35
N CYS A 22 18.30 36.16 7.61
CA CYS A 22 18.07 34.75 7.26
C CYS A 22 16.62 34.23 7.23
N ASP A 23 15.93 34.38 6.10
CA ASP A 23 14.81 33.52 5.71
C ASP A 23 15.32 32.16 5.24
N GLN A 24 15.96 31.39 6.12
CA GLN A 24 16.03 29.94 5.91
C GLN A 24 14.74 29.34 6.43
N PRO A 25 13.90 28.73 5.58
CA PRO A 25 12.71 28.04 6.04
C PRO A 25 13.14 26.94 7.03
N ALA A 26 12.39 26.81 8.12
CA ALA A 26 12.66 25.84 9.17
C ALA A 26 12.78 24.41 8.58
N PRO A 27 13.59 23.52 9.16
CA PRO A 27 13.87 22.19 8.59
C PRO A 27 12.64 21.27 8.41
N TRP A 28 11.50 21.65 8.98
CA TRP A 28 10.20 20.99 8.79
C TRP A 28 9.40 21.53 7.59
N ALA A 29 9.78 22.67 7.03
CA ALA A 29 9.18 23.30 5.84
C ALA A 29 9.86 22.85 4.54
N ARG A 30 10.36 21.60 4.48
CA ARG A 30 10.65 20.97 3.20
C ARG A 30 9.31 20.74 2.51
N ALA A 31 9.15 21.31 1.32
CA ALA A 31 8.11 20.88 0.40
C ALA A 31 8.17 19.35 0.32
N ALA A 32 7.01 18.69 0.39
CA ALA A 32 6.91 17.26 0.13
C ALA A 32 7.72 16.97 -1.14
N ALA A 33 8.76 16.15 -1.02
CA ALA A 33 9.53 15.75 -2.18
C ALA A 33 8.52 15.15 -3.19
N ALA A 34 8.66 15.50 -4.46
CA ALA A 34 7.87 14.84 -5.50
C ALA A 34 7.96 13.32 -5.28
N PRO A 35 6.85 12.57 -5.35
CA PRO A 35 6.86 11.14 -5.12
C PRO A 35 7.97 10.54 -5.98
N GLN A 36 8.94 9.91 -5.33
CA GLN A 36 10.01 9.24 -6.04
C GLN A 36 9.34 8.12 -6.85
N PRO A 37 9.74 7.90 -8.12
CA PRO A 37 9.26 6.74 -8.85
C PRO A 37 9.49 5.51 -7.98
N SER A 38 8.43 4.74 -7.72
CA SER A 38 8.54 3.48 -6.98
C SER A 38 9.66 2.66 -7.63
N GLN A 39 10.72 2.37 -6.87
CA GLN A 39 11.74 1.48 -7.39
C GLN A 39 11.07 0.12 -7.60
N ALA A 40 11.18 -0.43 -8.81
CA ALA A 40 10.66 -1.75 -9.11
C ALA A 40 11.17 -2.73 -8.05
N VAL A 41 10.22 -3.43 -7.41
CA VAL A 41 10.56 -4.38 -6.36
C VAL A 41 11.41 -5.50 -6.96
N ARG A 42 12.45 -5.91 -6.25
CA ARG A 42 13.35 -6.97 -6.69
C ARG A 42 12.73 -8.33 -6.37
N ASN A 43 13.02 -9.34 -7.19
CA ASN A 43 12.61 -10.73 -6.96
C ASN A 43 11.08 -10.93 -6.85
N GLU A 44 10.32 -10.31 -7.76
CA GLU A 44 8.88 -10.51 -7.86
C GLU A 44 8.56 -11.82 -8.60
N ARG A 45 7.74 -12.66 -7.96
CA ARG A 45 7.24 -13.92 -8.51
C ARG A 45 6.44 -13.65 -9.78
N ALA A 46 6.71 -14.41 -10.83
CA ALA A 46 5.93 -14.33 -12.05
C ALA A 46 4.52 -14.87 -11.81
N GLN A 47 3.52 -13.99 -11.84
CA GLN A 47 2.12 -14.30 -11.58
C GLN A 47 1.23 -13.73 -12.68
N ALA A 48 -0.01 -14.24 -12.78
CA ALA A 48 -0.98 -13.71 -13.75
C ALA A 48 -1.42 -12.30 -13.37
N VAL A 49 -1.56 -12.02 -12.07
CA VAL A 49 -1.79 -10.69 -11.54
C VAL A 49 -0.44 -10.07 -11.18
N ALA A 50 -0.20 -8.85 -11.65
CA ALA A 50 1.01 -8.10 -11.35
C ALA A 50 0.71 -6.61 -11.15
N TRP A 51 1.59 -5.93 -10.43
CA TRP A 51 1.56 -4.48 -10.32
C TRP A 51 2.27 -3.84 -11.52
N ASN A 52 1.60 -2.90 -12.19
CA ASN A 52 2.20 -2.09 -13.24
C ASN A 52 2.70 -0.77 -12.63
N GLU A 53 4.01 -0.68 -12.38
CA GLU A 53 4.67 0.50 -11.77
C GLU A 53 4.40 1.78 -12.56
N GLY A 54 4.47 1.74 -13.89
CA GLY A 54 4.28 2.91 -14.74
C GLY A 54 2.83 3.39 -14.79
N ALA A 55 1.88 2.49 -14.57
CA ALA A 55 0.45 2.79 -14.62
C ALA A 55 -0.20 2.95 -13.23
N GLY A 56 0.50 2.64 -12.15
CA GLY A 56 -0.01 2.75 -10.78
C GLY A 56 -1.24 1.88 -10.52
N ARG A 57 -1.30 0.66 -11.06
CA ARG A 57 -2.47 -0.24 -10.92
C ARG A 57 -2.10 -1.71 -11.03
N PHE A 58 -2.97 -2.57 -10.53
CA PHE A 58 -2.89 -4.00 -10.81
C PHE A 58 -3.43 -4.35 -12.19
N GLU A 59 -2.80 -5.33 -12.82
CA GLU A 59 -3.19 -5.86 -14.12
C GLU A 59 -3.26 -7.38 -14.05
N LEU A 60 -4.26 -7.97 -14.71
CA LEU A 60 -4.33 -9.40 -14.97
C LEU A 60 -3.84 -9.63 -16.40
N ARG A 61 -2.66 -10.24 -16.57
CA ARG A 61 -2.05 -10.51 -17.88
C ARG A 61 -1.87 -9.25 -18.73
N GLY A 62 -1.54 -8.13 -18.09
CA GLY A 62 -1.41 -6.82 -18.73
C GLY A 62 -2.74 -6.12 -19.04
N ALA A 63 -3.89 -6.73 -18.75
CA ALA A 63 -5.17 -6.05 -18.80
C ALA A 63 -5.45 -5.35 -17.45
N PRO A 64 -5.82 -4.06 -17.44
CA PRO A 64 -6.05 -3.33 -16.19
C PRO A 64 -7.26 -3.88 -15.42
N LEU A 65 -7.08 -4.09 -14.12
CA LEU A 65 -8.18 -4.40 -13.21
C LEU A 65 -8.87 -3.10 -12.76
N ARG A 66 -10.20 -3.11 -12.71
CA ARG A 66 -10.99 -1.99 -12.22
C ARG A 66 -11.00 -1.99 -10.70
N THR A 67 -10.44 -0.96 -10.10
CA THR A 67 -10.25 -0.89 -8.64
C THR A 67 -11.41 -0.18 -7.96
N GLY A 68 -11.99 -0.81 -6.93
CA GLY A 68 -12.91 -0.15 -6.00
C GLY A 68 -12.16 0.59 -4.90
N ARG A 69 -11.06 0.01 -4.41
CA ARG A 69 -10.17 0.64 -3.42
C ARG A 69 -8.72 0.22 -3.62
N ILE A 70 -7.79 1.16 -3.48
CA ILE A 70 -6.35 0.91 -3.53
C ILE A 70 -5.63 1.70 -2.42
N TRP A 71 -4.59 1.08 -1.88
CA TRP A 71 -3.61 1.70 -0.98
C TRP A 71 -2.22 1.42 -1.53
N THR A 72 -1.39 2.48 -1.56
CA THR A 72 -0.02 2.43 -2.08
C THR A 72 1.02 2.80 -1.02
N PHE A 73 0.60 3.25 0.17
CA PHE A 73 1.46 3.53 1.32
C PHE A 73 2.63 4.46 1.00
N ASP A 74 2.33 5.60 0.38
CA ASP A 74 3.32 6.63 0.04
C ASP A 74 3.60 7.51 1.27
N GLY A 75 4.52 7.05 2.12
CA GLY A 75 4.96 7.78 3.31
C GLY A 75 3.99 7.76 4.50
N ALA A 76 2.90 6.99 4.43
CA ALA A 76 1.91 6.85 5.50
C ALA A 76 1.40 5.40 5.62
N THR A 77 0.76 5.08 6.76
CA THR A 77 0.10 3.78 6.95
C THR A 77 -1.29 3.72 6.33
N ASP A 78 -1.80 4.83 5.80
CA ASP A 78 -3.16 5.00 5.26
C ASP A 78 -4.27 4.48 6.20
N GLY A 79 -4.03 4.58 7.52
CA GLY A 79 -4.94 4.13 8.56
C GLY A 79 -4.96 2.63 8.81
N PHE A 80 -4.05 1.87 8.21
CA PHE A 80 -3.83 0.48 8.60
C PHE A 80 -3.27 0.39 10.02
N VAL A 81 -3.74 -0.60 10.77
CA VAL A 81 -3.34 -0.87 12.15
C VAL A 81 -3.01 -2.35 12.30
N LEU A 82 -2.03 -2.66 13.16
CA LEU A 82 -1.61 -4.04 13.44
C LEU A 82 -1.83 -4.37 14.91
N ALA A 83 -2.61 -5.42 15.17
CA ALA A 83 -2.64 -6.06 16.48
C ALA A 83 -1.57 -7.17 16.51
N GLY A 84 -0.93 -7.41 17.66
CA GLY A 84 0.12 -8.44 17.79
C GLY A 84 1.47 -8.07 17.15
N GLY A 85 1.69 -6.80 16.78
CA GLY A 85 2.92 -6.37 16.12
C GLY A 85 3.10 -4.86 16.00
N GLU A 86 4.04 -4.46 15.16
CA GLU A 86 4.30 -3.07 14.77
C GLU A 86 4.05 -2.84 13.28
N VAL A 87 3.48 -1.67 12.95
CA VAL A 87 3.28 -1.23 11.57
C VAL A 87 3.76 0.21 11.40
N LEU A 88 4.61 0.45 10.40
CA LEU A 88 5.22 1.76 10.13
C LEU A 88 5.30 2.04 8.62
N PRO A 89 5.29 3.30 8.17
CA PRO A 89 5.62 3.62 6.79
C PRO A 89 7.05 3.16 6.46
N SER A 90 7.23 2.51 5.31
CA SER A 90 8.53 2.06 4.82
C SER A 90 9.16 3.12 3.90
N THR A 91 10.49 3.12 3.81
CA THR A 91 11.26 3.98 2.89
C THR A 91 11.89 3.11 1.79
N PRO A 92 11.73 3.43 0.49
CA PRO A 92 11.11 4.64 -0.05
C PRO A 92 9.57 4.65 -0.08
N ALA A 93 8.90 3.49 -0.08
CA ALA A 93 7.45 3.37 -0.07
C ALA A 93 7.02 2.01 0.51
N GLY A 94 5.75 1.89 0.91
CA GLY A 94 5.19 0.66 1.45
C GLY A 94 4.91 0.73 2.95
N LEU A 95 4.46 -0.39 3.49
CA LEU A 95 4.10 -0.57 4.90
C LEU A 95 5.00 -1.64 5.50
N GLU A 96 5.91 -1.27 6.40
CA GLU A 96 6.70 -2.22 7.16
C GLU A 96 5.82 -2.85 8.25
N VAL A 97 5.77 -4.18 8.26
CA VAL A 97 4.96 -5.01 9.16
C VAL A 97 5.91 -5.93 9.91
N ARG A 98 5.82 -5.94 11.24
CA ARG A 98 6.60 -6.82 12.11
C ARG A 98 5.70 -7.54 13.09
N ASN A 99 5.67 -8.86 13.01
CA ASN A 99 4.88 -9.72 13.91
C ASN A 99 5.68 -9.94 15.19
N LEU A 100 5.20 -9.37 16.31
CA LEU A 100 5.87 -9.46 17.61
C LEU A 100 5.25 -10.52 18.52
N GLY A 101 3.97 -10.83 18.32
CA GLY A 101 3.24 -11.92 18.96
C GLY A 101 2.62 -12.87 17.92
N PRO A 102 2.01 -13.97 18.38
CA PRO A 102 1.18 -14.82 17.54
C PRO A 102 -0.07 -14.07 17.06
N ASP A 103 -0.72 -14.59 16.02
CA ASP A 103 -1.98 -14.06 15.45
C ASP A 103 -1.92 -12.57 15.08
N ALA A 104 -0.76 -12.12 14.56
CA ALA A 104 -0.56 -10.74 14.14
C ALA A 104 -1.54 -10.38 13.01
N ALA A 105 -2.36 -9.37 13.24
CA ALA A 105 -3.56 -9.07 12.46
C ALA A 105 -3.52 -7.66 11.87
N LEU A 106 -3.10 -7.55 10.62
CA LEU A 106 -3.01 -6.28 9.90
C LEU A 106 -4.38 -5.92 9.34
N ARG A 107 -4.98 -4.82 9.80
CA ARG A 107 -6.32 -4.40 9.39
C ARG A 107 -6.29 -3.13 8.57
N SER A 108 -7.13 -3.09 7.53
CA SER A 108 -7.46 -1.85 6.83
C SER A 108 -8.23 -0.89 7.76
N PRO A 109 -8.39 0.40 7.37
CA PRO A 109 -9.42 1.24 7.99
C PRO A 109 -10.79 0.58 7.91
N LYS A 110 -11.64 0.84 8.91
CA LYS A 110 -13.07 0.50 8.88
C LYS A 110 -13.84 1.45 7.96
N GLY A 111 -15.08 1.08 7.64
CA GLY A 111 -15.95 1.89 6.78
C GLY A 111 -15.53 1.85 5.31
N LEU A 112 -14.97 0.73 4.84
CA LEU A 112 -14.65 0.55 3.42
C LEU A 112 -15.88 0.76 2.52
N ALA A 113 -17.05 0.32 2.99
CA ALA A 113 -18.35 0.45 2.32
C ALA A 113 -18.31 -0.03 0.86
N LEU A 114 -17.64 -1.15 0.62
CA LEU A 114 -17.37 -1.67 -0.71
C LEU A 114 -18.38 -2.76 -1.06
N ASP A 115 -19.04 -2.62 -2.21
CA ASP A 115 -19.99 -3.61 -2.74
C ASP A 115 -19.25 -4.90 -3.12
N GLY A 116 -19.38 -5.93 -2.28
CA GLY A 116 -18.67 -7.20 -2.44
C GLY A 116 -19.11 -7.97 -3.69
N GLY A 117 -20.34 -7.78 -4.16
CA GLY A 117 -20.83 -8.41 -5.39
C GLY A 117 -20.16 -7.85 -6.64
N ARG A 118 -19.78 -6.58 -6.61
CA ARG A 118 -19.00 -5.94 -7.67
C ARG A 118 -17.49 -6.15 -7.52
N TYR A 119 -16.99 -6.04 -6.30
CA TYR A 119 -15.56 -6.02 -6.00
C TYR A 119 -15.18 -7.21 -5.11
N SER A 120 -14.83 -8.33 -5.74
CA SER A 120 -14.58 -9.62 -5.06
C SER A 120 -13.20 -10.21 -5.31
N LEU A 121 -12.25 -9.40 -5.76
CA LEU A 121 -10.84 -9.79 -5.86
C LEU A 121 -10.01 -8.90 -4.94
N VAL A 122 -9.40 -9.48 -3.90
CA VAL A 122 -8.48 -8.76 -3.01
C VAL A 122 -7.05 -9.11 -3.38
N LEU A 123 -6.21 -8.09 -3.54
CA LEU A 123 -4.84 -8.20 -4.00
C LEU A 123 -3.92 -7.56 -2.96
N VAL A 124 -2.90 -8.30 -2.53
CA VAL A 124 -1.87 -7.79 -1.61
C VAL A 124 -0.51 -8.05 -2.21
N ARG A 125 0.18 -7.01 -2.70
CA ARG A 125 1.58 -7.13 -3.11
C ARG A 125 2.48 -6.91 -1.90
N LEU A 126 3.32 -7.88 -1.58
CA LEU A 126 4.21 -7.80 -0.43
C LEU A 126 5.57 -8.46 -0.70
N THR A 127 6.59 -8.04 0.05
CA THR A 127 7.86 -8.76 0.21
C THR A 127 7.92 -9.38 1.59
N ARG A 128 8.24 -10.68 1.70
CA ARG A 128 8.58 -11.28 3.00
C ARG A 128 10.03 -10.96 3.33
N THR A 129 10.29 -10.02 4.22
CA THR A 129 11.67 -9.61 4.56
C THR A 129 12.32 -10.54 5.58
N ARG A 130 11.51 -11.21 6.40
CA ARG A 130 11.96 -12.23 7.36
C ARG A 130 10.85 -13.25 7.55
N ALA A 131 11.19 -14.54 7.49
CA ALA A 131 10.24 -15.59 7.84
C ALA A 131 9.99 -15.59 9.36
N GLY A 132 8.71 -15.62 9.75
CA GLY A 132 8.28 -16.12 11.05
C GLY A 132 8.18 -17.64 11.04
N ALA A 133 7.73 -18.21 12.16
CA ALA A 133 7.28 -19.59 12.15
C ALA A 133 5.86 -19.66 11.55
N GLU A 134 5.59 -20.69 10.76
CA GLU A 134 4.26 -21.04 10.22
C GLU A 134 3.59 -19.92 9.42
N TRP A 135 3.70 -19.98 8.09
CA TRP A 135 2.96 -19.09 7.20
C TRP A 135 1.46 -19.34 7.31
N ASP A 136 0.69 -18.29 7.56
CA ASP A 136 -0.77 -18.33 7.55
C ASP A 136 -1.29 -17.82 6.20
N GLY A 137 -1.18 -16.52 5.96
CA GLY A 137 -1.67 -15.87 4.76
C GLY A 137 -3.21 -15.85 4.66
N ASP A 138 -3.93 -15.96 5.78
CA ASP A 138 -5.39 -15.81 5.75
C ASP A 138 -5.78 -14.34 5.55
N LEU A 139 -6.81 -14.13 4.71
CA LEU A 139 -7.52 -12.87 4.63
C LEU A 139 -8.90 -13.04 5.28
N PHE A 140 -9.14 -12.34 6.38
CA PHE A 140 -10.45 -12.22 7.00
C PHE A 140 -11.17 -10.96 6.53
N TYR A 141 -12.49 -10.94 6.67
CA TYR A 141 -13.28 -9.74 6.44
C TYR A 141 -14.40 -9.60 7.46
N SER A 142 -14.89 -8.37 7.58
CA SER A 142 -16.08 -8.05 8.35
C SER A 142 -17.06 -7.24 7.51
N THR A 143 -18.32 -7.34 7.90
CA THR A 143 -19.43 -6.54 7.38
C THR A 143 -20.08 -5.81 8.54
N GLN A 144 -21.17 -5.11 8.28
CA GLN A 144 -21.99 -4.58 9.38
C GLN A 144 -22.66 -5.71 10.19
N ALA A 145 -22.90 -6.88 9.58
CA ALA A 145 -23.65 -7.98 10.19
C ALA A 145 -22.77 -8.89 11.07
N HIS A 146 -21.47 -8.98 10.79
CA HIS A 146 -20.56 -9.85 11.52
C HIS A 146 -19.12 -9.33 11.54
N GLY A 147 -18.35 -9.78 12.53
CA GLY A 147 -16.90 -9.56 12.60
C GLY A 147 -16.09 -10.60 11.83
N GLU A 148 -14.77 -10.51 11.99
CA GLU A 148 -13.77 -11.44 11.45
C GLU A 148 -13.86 -12.79 12.19
N THR A 149 -14.27 -13.85 11.51
CA THR A 149 -14.30 -15.21 12.08
C THR A 149 -13.82 -16.24 11.05
N GLY A 150 -13.54 -17.48 11.48
CA GLY A 150 -13.07 -18.55 10.60
C GLY A 150 -14.02 -18.93 9.45
N GLY A 151 -15.30 -18.53 9.51
CA GLY A 151 -16.27 -18.69 8.41
C GLY A 151 -16.22 -17.57 7.36
N PHE A 152 -15.54 -16.46 7.66
CA PHE A 152 -15.45 -15.24 6.84
C PHE A 152 -13.98 -14.95 6.53
N ARG A 153 -13.33 -15.92 5.87
CA ARG A 153 -11.92 -15.85 5.51
C ARG A 153 -11.59 -16.53 4.18
N ALA A 154 -10.45 -16.18 3.62
CA ALA A 154 -9.91 -16.72 2.38
C ALA A 154 -8.44 -17.11 2.55
N LYS A 155 -8.04 -18.21 1.89
CA LYS A 155 -6.64 -18.47 1.55
C LYS A 155 -6.35 -17.87 0.17
N PRO A 156 -5.10 -17.49 -0.13
CA PRO A 156 -4.76 -16.96 -1.44
C PRO A 156 -4.87 -18.07 -2.49
N ALA A 157 -5.53 -17.76 -3.61
CA ALA A 157 -5.60 -18.62 -4.79
C ALA A 157 -4.26 -18.65 -5.57
N ASP A 158 -3.44 -17.60 -5.41
CA ASP A 158 -2.09 -17.50 -5.96
C ASP A 158 -1.22 -16.62 -5.05
N GLY A 159 0.10 -16.81 -5.11
CA GLY A 159 1.07 -16.00 -4.35
C GLY A 159 1.37 -16.47 -2.93
N GLY A 160 0.71 -17.53 -2.43
CA GLY A 160 0.90 -18.03 -1.06
C GLY A 160 2.34 -18.44 -0.72
N ASP A 161 2.65 -18.44 0.59
CA ASP A 161 3.92 -18.80 1.23
C ASP A 161 5.17 -18.26 0.49
N PRO A 162 5.36 -16.92 0.43
CA PRO A 162 6.55 -16.34 -0.16
C PRO A 162 7.81 -16.72 0.63
N ALA A 163 8.90 -16.99 -0.08
CA ALA A 163 10.21 -17.17 0.54
C ALA A 163 10.75 -15.82 1.07
N PRO A 164 11.65 -15.81 2.08
CA PRO A 164 12.35 -14.60 2.47
C PRO A 164 13.06 -13.93 1.29
N GLY A 165 12.85 -12.62 1.12
CA GLY A 165 13.34 -11.81 0.01
C GLY A 165 12.52 -11.93 -1.28
N GLU A 166 11.45 -12.74 -1.32
CA GLU A 166 10.54 -12.84 -2.45
C GLU A 166 9.41 -11.82 -2.35
N THR A 167 9.05 -11.24 -3.49
CA THR A 167 7.86 -10.42 -3.65
C THR A 167 6.78 -11.20 -4.39
N VAL A 168 5.56 -11.13 -3.87
CA VAL A 168 4.40 -11.81 -4.44
C VAL A 168 3.20 -10.88 -4.44
N VAL A 169 2.23 -11.17 -5.28
CA VAL A 169 0.85 -10.70 -5.14
C VAL A 169 0.02 -11.84 -4.56
N LEU A 170 -0.42 -11.72 -3.32
CA LEU A 170 -1.44 -12.61 -2.77
C LEU A 170 -2.77 -12.27 -3.44
N VAL A 171 -3.37 -13.26 -4.10
CA VAL A 171 -4.63 -13.11 -4.83
C VAL A 171 -5.73 -13.85 -4.10
N TYR A 172 -6.73 -13.14 -3.58
CA TYR A 172 -7.88 -13.73 -2.89
C TYR A 172 -9.14 -13.57 -3.74
N ASP A 173 -9.67 -14.69 -4.23
CA ASP A 173 -10.94 -14.75 -4.96
C ASP A 173 -12.10 -14.88 -3.97
N MET A 174 -12.61 -13.73 -3.51
CA MET A 174 -13.62 -13.64 -2.45
C MET A 174 -15.01 -14.09 -2.92
N ALA A 175 -15.23 -14.21 -4.23
CA ALA A 175 -16.47 -14.76 -4.77
C ALA A 175 -16.50 -16.30 -4.71
N ASN A 176 -15.33 -16.96 -4.65
CA ASN A 176 -15.20 -18.41 -4.75
C ASN A 176 -14.58 -19.03 -3.48
N LEU A 177 -15.04 -18.58 -2.31
CA LEU A 177 -14.59 -19.11 -1.02
C LEU A 177 -15.22 -20.46 -0.70
N LYS A 178 -14.48 -21.30 0.03
CA LYS A 178 -15.01 -22.56 0.59
C LYS A 178 -16.19 -22.31 1.57
N ALA A 179 -16.14 -21.19 2.30
CA ALA A 179 -17.20 -20.68 3.15
C ALA A 179 -17.17 -19.14 3.10
N GLY A 180 -18.34 -18.50 3.13
CA GLY A 180 -18.45 -17.04 3.11
C GLY A 180 -18.48 -16.37 1.73
N GLY A 181 -18.35 -17.13 0.62
CA GLY A 181 -18.37 -16.54 -0.73
C GLY A 181 -19.70 -15.84 -1.06
N ASP A 182 -20.82 -16.55 -0.83
CA ASP A 182 -22.17 -15.97 -1.00
C ASP A 182 -22.40 -14.77 -0.08
N ASP A 183 -21.85 -14.81 1.13
CA ASP A 183 -21.94 -13.73 2.10
C ASP A 183 -21.17 -12.48 1.64
N TRP A 184 -19.93 -12.64 1.14
CA TRP A 184 -19.16 -11.54 0.56
C TRP A 184 -19.93 -10.89 -0.60
N ILE A 185 -20.41 -11.70 -1.55
CA ILE A 185 -21.11 -11.21 -2.76
C ILE A 185 -22.39 -10.45 -2.39
N ALA A 186 -23.07 -10.85 -1.32
CA ALA A 186 -24.32 -10.23 -0.87
C ALA A 186 -24.11 -9.01 0.05
N SER A 187 -22.87 -8.66 0.40
CA SER A 187 -22.55 -7.72 1.48
C SER A 187 -21.88 -6.43 1.03
N LEU A 188 -22.05 -5.40 1.87
CA LEU A 188 -21.12 -4.27 1.93
C LEU A 188 -19.99 -4.61 2.89
N ILE A 189 -18.76 -4.63 2.37
CA ILE A 189 -17.56 -4.96 3.13
C ILE A 189 -17.15 -3.75 3.97
N ASP A 190 -16.96 -3.96 5.27
CA ASP A 190 -16.59 -2.91 6.24
C ASP A 190 -15.07 -2.82 6.42
N GLN A 191 -14.39 -3.97 6.52
CA GLN A 191 -12.96 -4.06 6.80
C GLN A 191 -12.37 -5.36 6.26
N ILE A 192 -11.08 -5.34 5.90
CA ILE A 192 -10.29 -6.55 5.63
C ILE A 192 -9.15 -6.66 6.65
N ARG A 193 -8.78 -7.90 6.96
CA ARG A 193 -7.67 -8.26 7.83
C ARG A 193 -6.77 -9.27 7.13
N LEU A 194 -5.47 -9.01 7.11
CA LEU A 194 -4.46 -9.93 6.64
C LEU A 194 -3.68 -10.48 7.83
N ASP A 195 -3.65 -11.80 7.92
CA ASP A 195 -2.82 -12.55 8.86
C ASP A 195 -1.67 -13.16 8.05
N THR A 196 -0.43 -12.86 8.43
CA THR A 196 0.76 -13.22 7.63
C THR A 196 1.43 -14.49 8.13
N ASP A 197 1.88 -14.50 9.38
CA ASP A 197 2.42 -15.68 10.06
C ASP A 197 1.55 -15.98 11.29
N ASP A 198 1.32 -17.26 11.60
CA ASP A 198 0.58 -17.72 12.79
C ASP A 198 1.39 -17.48 14.08
N ALA A 199 2.72 -17.41 13.96
CA ALA A 199 3.64 -17.16 15.07
C ALA A 199 4.40 -15.83 14.94
N SER A 200 5.09 -15.46 16.01
CA SER A 200 5.93 -14.27 16.04
C SER A 200 7.20 -14.42 15.20
N GLY A 201 7.86 -13.29 14.92
CA GLY A 201 9.15 -13.24 14.25
C GLY A 201 9.06 -12.85 12.77
N GLY A 202 7.89 -12.98 12.14
CA GLY A 202 7.62 -12.52 10.78
C GLY A 202 7.94 -11.04 10.55
N ALA A 203 8.43 -10.72 9.35
CA ALA A 203 8.48 -9.34 8.88
C ALA A 203 8.24 -9.25 7.37
N PHE A 204 7.55 -8.18 6.98
CA PHE A 204 7.10 -7.95 5.62
C PHE A 204 7.17 -6.47 5.26
N VAL A 205 7.25 -6.19 3.97
CA VAL A 205 6.88 -4.88 3.41
C VAL A 205 5.66 -5.10 2.53
N VAL A 206 4.52 -4.52 2.89
CA VAL A 206 3.34 -4.51 2.04
C VAL A 206 3.43 -3.28 1.13
N HIS A 207 3.48 -3.51 -0.17
CA HIS A 207 3.67 -2.45 -1.17
C HIS A 207 2.35 -1.86 -1.61
N GLN A 208 1.39 -2.72 -1.94
CA GLN A 208 0.07 -2.31 -2.38
C GLN A 208 -1.00 -3.26 -1.85
N VAL A 209 -2.15 -2.70 -1.49
CA VAL A 209 -3.37 -3.46 -1.24
C VAL A 209 -4.45 -2.91 -2.17
N ALA A 210 -5.22 -3.78 -2.82
CA ALA A 210 -6.36 -3.37 -3.62
C ALA A 210 -7.53 -4.34 -3.48
N VAL A 211 -8.74 -3.79 -3.66
CA VAL A 211 -9.96 -4.55 -3.86
C VAL A 211 -10.53 -4.16 -5.22
N THR A 212 -10.61 -5.11 -6.14
CA THR A 212 -10.93 -4.89 -7.55
C THR A 212 -12.17 -5.66 -7.98
N GLU A 213 -12.70 -5.30 -9.14
CA GLU A 213 -13.65 -6.16 -9.84
C GLU A 213 -12.99 -7.50 -10.14
N ASN A 214 -13.78 -8.57 -10.06
CA ASN A 214 -13.30 -9.93 -10.24
C ASN A 214 -13.66 -10.42 -11.65
N PRO A 215 -12.67 -10.70 -12.51
CA PRO A 215 -12.93 -11.22 -13.86
C PRO A 215 -13.39 -12.69 -13.87
N GLY A 216 -13.51 -13.32 -12.69
CA GLY A 216 -13.98 -14.68 -12.48
C GLY A 216 -12.85 -15.71 -12.41
N ALA A 217 -13.11 -16.83 -11.72
CA ALA A 217 -12.14 -17.90 -11.49
C ALA A 217 -11.48 -18.43 -12.78
N ALA A 218 -12.23 -18.49 -13.89
CA ALA A 218 -11.69 -18.94 -15.18
C ALA A 218 -10.62 -18.00 -15.76
N ALA A 219 -10.69 -16.70 -15.48
CA ALA A 219 -9.67 -15.74 -15.90
C ALA A 219 -8.42 -15.83 -15.02
N LEU A 220 -8.60 -16.11 -13.73
CA LEU A 220 -7.54 -16.28 -12.74
C LEU A 220 -6.75 -17.59 -12.95
N ALA A 221 -7.43 -18.70 -13.26
CA ALA A 221 -6.83 -20.04 -13.38
C ALA A 221 -5.97 -20.28 -14.63
N GLN A 222 -6.00 -19.37 -15.62
CA GLN A 222 -5.18 -19.52 -16.82
C GLN A 222 -3.67 -19.48 -16.43
N SER A 223 -2.79 -20.22 -17.10
CA SER A 223 -1.34 -20.10 -16.83
C SER A 223 -0.80 -18.75 -17.32
N PRO A 224 0.19 -18.11 -16.68
CA PRO A 224 0.78 -16.87 -17.20
C PRO A 224 1.20 -17.06 -18.65
N LEU A 225 0.90 -16.09 -19.53
CA LEU A 225 1.29 -16.15 -20.93
C LEU A 225 2.80 -16.40 -20.99
N ARG A 226 3.22 -17.52 -21.58
CA ARG A 226 4.62 -17.70 -21.94
C ARG A 226 4.95 -16.58 -22.91
N THR A 227 5.85 -15.67 -22.54
CA THR A 227 6.51 -14.79 -23.50
C THR A 227 7.09 -15.71 -24.58
N ALA A 228 6.47 -15.72 -25.76
CA ALA A 228 7.03 -16.42 -26.90
C ALA A 228 8.40 -15.77 -27.15
N ARG A 229 9.47 -16.53 -26.90
CA ARG A 229 10.78 -16.15 -27.43
C ARG A 229 10.59 -16.12 -28.94
N ILE A 230 10.58 -14.92 -29.51
CA ILE A 230 10.86 -14.76 -30.93
C ILE A 230 12.28 -15.29 -31.07
N ALA A 231 12.40 -16.49 -31.61
CA ALA A 231 13.69 -17.00 -32.04
C ALA A 231 14.13 -16.14 -33.21
N ASP A 232 15.23 -15.42 -33.03
CA ASP A 232 15.91 -14.69 -34.10
C ASP A 232 16.12 -15.64 -35.29
N ARG A 233 15.68 -15.20 -36.47
CA ARG A 233 16.06 -15.73 -37.77
C ARG A 233 16.85 -14.67 -38.50
#